data_AF-U6RMA3-F1
#
_entry.id   AF-U6RMA3-F1
#
_cell.length_a   1.000
_cell.length_b   1.000
_cell.length_c   1.000
_cell.angle_alpha   90.00
_cell.angle_beta   90.00
_cell.angle_gamma   90.00
#
_symmetry.space_group_name_H-M   'P 1'
#
loop_
_entity.id
_entity.type
_entity.pdbx_description
1 polymer ?
#
loop_
_entity_poly.entity_id
_entity_poly.type
_entity_poly.pdbx_seq_one_letter_code
_entity_poly.pdbx_strand_id
1 'polypeptide(L)'
;MDNSIYKKCTECGQTKHISEFSKSYPNRCKTCVAEHTRQMRAAEKLKAKVKVTGEVIDVEPSGTMQVLCGSFITKDGRRMPGTALEFEKAIDWEQRRYEIAKELMKGFSANSHNQCVDASSETLAQWSISGADALIAELKKGGKG
;
A
#
# COMPACT_ATOMS: atom_id res chain seq x y z
N MET A 1 -54.71 -19.65 -29.33
CA MET A 1 -53.25 -19.58 -29.19
C MET A 1 -52.98 -18.94 -27.83
N ASP A 2 -52.48 -19.71 -26.86
CA ASP A 2 -52.29 -19.23 -25.48
C ASP A 2 -51.20 -18.17 -25.41
N ASN A 3 -51.61 -16.92 -25.21
CA ASN A 3 -50.71 -15.78 -25.02
C ASN A 3 -50.01 -15.78 -23.63
N SER A 4 -50.27 -16.81 -22.80
CA SER A 4 -49.76 -16.96 -21.43
C SER A 4 -48.26 -17.29 -21.37
N ILE A 5 -47.68 -17.81 -22.46
CA ILE A 5 -46.26 -18.22 -22.50
C ILE A 5 -45.29 -17.12 -22.95
N TYR A 6 -45.81 -15.94 -23.29
CA TYR A 6 -45.04 -14.77 -23.72
C TYR A 6 -45.18 -13.62 -22.72
N LYS A 7 -44.06 -12.94 -22.47
CA LYS A 7 -43.98 -11.82 -21.52
C LYS A 7 -43.11 -10.71 -22.08
N LYS A 8 -43.45 -9.45 -21.76
CA LYS A 8 -42.66 -8.27 -22.12
C LYS A 8 -41.50 -8.06 -21.13
N CYS A 9 -40.29 -7.88 -21.63
CA CYS A 9 -39.12 -7.52 -20.83
C CYS A 9 -39.22 -6.05 -20.39
N THR A 10 -38.93 -5.74 -19.12
CA THR A 10 -38.97 -4.37 -18.60
C THR A 10 -37.82 -3.49 -19.08
N GLU A 11 -36.69 -4.08 -19.48
CA GLU A 11 -35.50 -3.34 -19.94
C GLU A 11 -35.56 -3.03 -21.44
N CYS A 12 -35.68 -4.06 -22.29
CA CYS A 12 -35.67 -3.89 -23.75
C CYS A 12 -37.06 -3.75 -24.38
N GLY A 13 -38.14 -3.92 -23.62
CA GLY A 13 -39.52 -3.80 -24.11
C GLY A 13 -39.98 -4.90 -25.07
N GLN A 14 -39.14 -5.87 -25.42
CA GLN A 14 -39.51 -6.96 -26.34
C GLN A 14 -40.41 -8.01 -25.66
N THR A 15 -41.41 -8.49 -26.39
CA THR A 15 -42.23 -9.65 -26.00
C THR A 15 -41.49 -10.93 -26.36
N LYS A 16 -41.15 -11.74 -25.34
CA LYS A 16 -40.33 -12.94 -25.48
C LYS A 16 -40.99 -14.12 -24.77
N HIS A 17 -40.64 -15.33 -25.17
CA HIS A 17 -41.11 -16.53 -24.49
C HIS A 17 -40.56 -16.58 -23.05
N ILE A 18 -41.32 -17.11 -22.10
CA ILE A 18 -40.92 -17.16 -20.67
C ILE A 18 -39.58 -17.88 -20.46
N SER A 19 -39.21 -18.84 -21.32
CA SER A 19 -37.91 -19.52 -21.26
C SER A 19 -36.70 -18.59 -21.48
N GLU A 20 -36.89 -17.43 -22.11
CA GLU A 20 -35.85 -16.41 -22.30
C GLU A 20 -35.68 -15.46 -21.10
N PHE A 21 -36.52 -15.59 -20.06
CA PHE A 21 -36.41 -14.78 -18.85
C PHE A 21 -35.42 -15.37 -17.84
N SER A 22 -34.83 -14.49 -17.03
CA SER A 22 -33.95 -14.92 -15.94
C SER A 22 -34.75 -15.56 -14.82
N LYS A 23 -34.19 -16.63 -14.22
CA LYS A 23 -34.77 -17.26 -13.02
C LYS A 23 -34.68 -16.32 -11.80
N SER A 24 -33.58 -15.56 -11.69
CA SER A 24 -33.34 -14.63 -10.57
C SER A 24 -34.02 -13.27 -10.77
N TYR A 25 -34.25 -12.86 -12.02
CA TYR A 25 -34.89 -11.59 -12.37
C TYR A 25 -36.10 -11.85 -13.29
N PRO A 26 -37.28 -12.20 -12.74
CA PRO A 26 -38.41 -12.72 -13.52
C PRO A 26 -39.02 -11.75 -14.54
N ASN A 27 -38.69 -10.46 -14.45
CA ASN A 27 -39.18 -9.39 -15.34
C ASN A 27 -38.16 -8.99 -16.41
N ARG A 28 -36.95 -9.58 -16.39
CA ARG A 28 -35.86 -9.26 -17.32
C ARG A 28 -35.45 -10.47 -18.15
N CYS A 29 -35.25 -10.25 -19.45
CA CYS A 29 -34.73 -11.30 -20.33
C CYS A 29 -33.25 -11.58 -20.04
N LYS A 30 -32.81 -12.82 -20.28
CA LYS A 30 -31.43 -13.29 -20.05
C LYS A 30 -30.39 -12.38 -20.75
N THR A 31 -30.70 -11.88 -21.94
CA THR A 31 -29.83 -10.97 -22.70
C THR A 31 -29.59 -9.65 -21.96
N CYS A 32 -30.66 -8.99 -21.49
CA CYS A 32 -30.54 -7.73 -20.75
C CYS A 32 -29.88 -7.93 -19.38
N VAL A 33 -30.06 -9.08 -18.73
CA VAL A 33 -29.32 -9.40 -17.49
C VAL A 33 -27.82 -9.56 -17.79
N ALA A 34 -27.46 -10.30 -18.85
CA ALA A 34 -26.07 -10.47 -19.25
C ALA A 34 -25.42 -9.14 -19.65
N GLU A 35 -26.14 -8.27 -20.36
CA GLU A 35 -25.66 -6.95 -20.75
C GLU A 35 -25.41 -6.04 -19.54
N HIS A 36 -26.35 -6.00 -18.59
CA HIS A 36 -26.16 -5.23 -17.36
C HIS A 36 -24.97 -5.74 -16.55
N THR A 37 -24.78 -7.06 -16.45
CA THR A 37 -23.58 -7.62 -15.81
C THR A 37 -22.29 -7.22 -16.55
N ARG A 38 -22.31 -7.19 -17.89
CA ARG A 38 -21.16 -6.69 -18.69
C ARG A 38 -20.90 -5.21 -18.45
N GLN A 39 -21.94 -4.38 -18.41
CA GLN A 39 -21.83 -2.94 -18.18
C GLN A 39 -21.29 -2.65 -16.77
N MET A 40 -21.79 -3.33 -15.73
CA MET A 40 -21.28 -3.20 -14.36
C MET A 40 -19.78 -3.55 -14.28
N ARG A 41 -19.36 -4.65 -14.91
CA ARG A 41 -17.93 -5.02 -14.98
C ARG A 41 -17.09 -4.00 -15.76
N ALA A 42 -17.62 -3.47 -16.86
CA ALA A 42 -16.91 -2.48 -17.67
C ALA A 42 -16.80 -1.11 -16.96
N ALA A 43 -17.77 -0.77 -16.10
CA ALA A 43 -17.77 0.46 -15.31
C ALA A 43 -16.81 0.40 -14.11
N GLU A 44 -16.59 -0.78 -13.52
CA GLU A 44 -15.67 -0.98 -12.39
C GLU A 44 -14.21 -1.21 -12.84
N LYS A 45 -13.66 -0.32 -13.67
CA LYS A 45 -12.21 -0.29 -13.90
C LYS A 45 -11.53 0.35 -12.69
N LEU A 46 -11.01 -0.49 -11.81
CA LEU A 46 -10.25 -0.04 -10.66
C LEU A 46 -8.82 0.28 -11.10
N LYS A 47 -8.23 1.35 -10.56
CA LYS A 47 -6.79 1.62 -10.72
C LYS A 47 -6.08 1.27 -9.43
N ALA A 48 -4.98 0.53 -9.53
CA ALA A 48 -4.16 0.15 -8.40
C ALA A 48 -2.68 0.43 -8.66
N LYS A 49 -1.92 0.66 -7.59
CA LYS A 49 -0.46 0.85 -7.66
C LYS A 49 0.24 -0.44 -7.23
N VAL A 50 1.12 -0.97 -8.07
CA VAL A 50 1.96 -2.12 -7.73
C VAL A 50 2.97 -1.69 -6.65
N LYS A 51 2.96 -2.34 -5.48
CA LYS A 51 3.77 -1.92 -4.32
C LYS A 51 5.29 -1.86 -4.61
N VAL A 52 5.80 -2.79 -5.42
CA VAL A 52 7.25 -2.93 -5.68
C VAL A 52 7.75 -1.92 -6.70
N THR A 53 7.04 -1.77 -7.83
CA THR A 53 7.48 -0.91 -8.95
C THR A 53 6.91 0.49 -8.89
N GLY A 54 5.81 0.68 -8.17
CA GLY A 54 5.06 1.92 -8.14
C GLY A 54 4.25 2.22 -9.40
N GLU A 55 4.20 1.29 -10.35
CA GLU A 55 3.42 1.37 -11.58
C GLU A 55 1.91 1.38 -11.26
N VAL A 56 1.16 2.23 -11.96
CA VAL A 56 -0.31 2.32 -11.83
C VAL A 56 -0.95 1.54 -12.97
N ILE A 57 -1.71 0.49 -12.62
CA ILE A 57 -2.35 -0.43 -13.55
C ILE A 57 -3.87 -0.46 -13.36
N ASP A 58 -4.60 -0.80 -14.42
CA ASP A 58 -6.03 -1.09 -14.34
C ASP A 58 -6.22 -2.55 -13.86
N VAL A 59 -7.17 -2.79 -12.95
CA VAL A 59 -7.44 -4.10 -12.33
C VAL A 59 -8.93 -4.43 -12.35
N GLU A 60 -9.24 -5.72 -12.44
CA GLU A 60 -10.60 -6.28 -12.41
C GLU A 60 -10.74 -7.32 -11.29
N PRO A 61 -11.87 -7.40 -10.58
CA PRO A 61 -12.11 -8.45 -9.59
C PRO A 61 -12.16 -9.84 -10.24
N SER A 62 -11.21 -10.72 -9.88
CA SER A 62 -11.16 -12.11 -10.37
C SER A 62 -11.79 -13.13 -9.40
N GLY A 63 -12.18 -12.68 -8.20
CA GLY A 63 -12.71 -13.52 -7.12
C GLY A 63 -11.79 -13.60 -5.91
N THR A 64 -11.99 -14.60 -5.05
CA THR A 64 -11.22 -14.80 -3.81
C THR A 64 -10.17 -15.89 -4.01
N MET A 65 -8.93 -15.63 -3.57
CA MET A 65 -7.82 -16.60 -3.63
C MET A 65 -7.30 -16.91 -2.23
N GLN A 66 -6.98 -18.19 -1.95
CA GLN A 66 -6.26 -18.58 -0.74
C GLN A 66 -4.77 -18.28 -0.93
N VAL A 67 -4.17 -17.53 -0.01
CA VAL A 67 -2.76 -17.14 -0.07
C VAL A 67 -2.06 -17.65 1.19
N LEU A 68 -0.97 -18.41 1.02
CA LEU A 68 -0.05 -18.67 2.13
C LEU A 68 0.71 -17.38 2.44
N CYS A 69 0.51 -16.83 3.63
CA CYS A 69 1.24 -15.67 4.12
C CYS A 69 1.61 -15.85 5.59
N GLY A 70 2.61 -15.07 6.05
CA GLY A 70 2.98 -15.04 7.46
C GLY A 70 1.81 -14.60 8.33
N SER A 71 1.64 -15.23 9.49
CA SER A 71 0.60 -14.94 10.46
C SER A 71 1.22 -14.33 11.71
N PHE A 72 0.76 -13.15 12.11
CA PHE A 72 1.24 -12.43 13.28
C PHE A 72 0.15 -12.35 14.35
N ILE A 73 0.54 -12.35 15.62
CA ILE A 73 -0.38 -12.19 16.75
C ILE A 73 -0.07 -10.84 17.40
N THR A 74 -1.11 -10.00 17.49
CA THR A 74 -1.07 -8.71 18.15
C THR A 74 -1.07 -8.87 19.68
N LYS A 75 -0.70 -7.82 20.42
CA LYS A 75 -0.64 -7.88 21.90
C LYS A 75 -2.00 -8.18 22.54
N ASP A 76 -3.09 -7.80 21.89
CA ASP A 76 -4.47 -8.08 22.29
C ASP A 76 -5.02 -9.41 21.73
N GLY A 77 -4.15 -10.25 21.15
CA GLY A 77 -4.48 -11.63 20.75
C GLY A 77 -5.13 -11.79 19.37
N ARG A 78 -5.33 -10.70 18.61
CA ARG A 78 -5.85 -10.78 17.23
C ARG A 78 -4.79 -11.33 16.28
N ARG A 79 -5.21 -12.23 15.39
CA ARG A 79 -4.37 -12.79 14.33
C ARG A 79 -4.47 -11.92 13.07
N MET A 80 -3.34 -11.46 12.56
CA MET A 80 -3.24 -10.60 11.38
C MET A 80 -2.36 -11.24 10.30
N PRO A 81 -2.78 -11.26 9.03
CA PRO A 81 -1.92 -11.69 7.94
C PRO A 81 -0.85 -10.64 7.66
N GLY A 82 0.36 -11.08 7.29
CA GLY A 82 1.49 -10.17 7.01
C GLY A 82 1.21 -9.19 5.86
N THR A 83 0.30 -9.51 4.95
CA THR A 83 -0.12 -8.61 3.86
C THR A 83 -0.95 -7.42 4.34
N ALA A 84 -1.52 -7.49 5.54
CA ALA A 84 -2.30 -6.43 6.17
C ALA A 84 -1.45 -5.57 7.15
N LEU A 85 -0.17 -5.91 7.32
CA LEU A 85 0.73 -5.19 8.21
C LEU A 85 1.74 -4.37 7.40
N GLU A 86 1.98 -3.15 7.86
CA GLU A 86 3.12 -2.34 7.43
C GLU A 86 4.10 -2.31 8.60
N PHE A 87 5.29 -2.87 8.40
CA PHE A 87 6.33 -2.86 9.41
C PHE A 87 7.10 -1.54 9.34
N GLU A 88 7.33 -0.93 10.50
CA GLU A 88 8.25 0.19 10.58
C GLU A 88 9.63 -0.25 10.09
N LYS A 89 10.24 0.58 9.24
CA LYS A 89 11.60 0.32 8.78
C LYS A 89 12.52 0.35 9.99
N ALA A 90 13.30 -0.72 10.16
CA ALA A 90 14.38 -0.70 11.12
C ALA A 90 15.31 0.48 10.79
N ILE A 91 15.50 1.38 11.74
CA ILE A 91 16.44 2.48 11.59
C ILE A 91 17.83 1.88 11.61
N ASP A 92 18.56 2.01 10.49
CA ASP A 92 19.99 1.71 10.45
C ASP A 92 20.74 2.80 11.24
N TRP A 93 20.96 2.51 12.51
CA TRP A 93 21.62 3.43 13.42
C TRP A 93 23.08 3.66 13.07
N GLU A 94 23.73 2.71 12.39
CA GLU A 94 25.13 2.84 11.97
C GLU A 94 25.23 3.79 10.78
N GLN A 95 24.38 3.61 9.76
CA GLN A 95 24.28 4.56 8.64
C GLN A 95 23.90 5.95 9.14
N ARG A 96 22.94 6.06 10.07
CA ARG A 96 22.54 7.34 10.63
C ARG A 96 23.68 8.02 11.39
N ARG A 97 24.48 7.26 12.14
CA ARG A 97 25.68 7.76 12.85
C ARG A 97 26.70 8.30 11.87
N TYR A 98 26.97 7.55 10.80
CA TYR A 98 27.91 7.97 9.76
C TYR A 98 27.50 9.29 9.12
N GLU A 99 26.23 9.44 8.70
CA GLU A 99 25.77 10.69 8.08
C GLU A 99 25.84 11.90 9.03
N ILE A 100 25.47 11.72 10.31
CA ILE A 100 25.57 12.80 11.30
C ILE A 100 27.05 13.18 11.51
N ALA A 101 27.94 12.21 11.69
CA ALA A 101 29.36 12.46 11.89
C ALA A 101 29.97 13.17 10.67
N LYS A 102 29.63 12.75 9.44
CA LYS A 102 30.07 13.40 8.21
C LYS A 102 29.64 14.88 8.15
N GLU A 103 28.40 15.19 8.51
CA GLU A 103 27.92 16.58 8.52
C GLU A 103 28.57 17.41 9.63
N LEU A 104 28.79 16.84 10.82
CA LEU A 104 29.55 17.50 11.89
C LEU A 104 31.00 17.78 11.46
N MET A 105 31.65 16.81 10.83
CA MET A 105 33.03 16.95 10.34
C MET A 105 33.13 18.06 9.30
N LYS A 106 32.19 18.10 8.35
CA LYS A 106 32.08 19.19 7.37
C LYS A 106 31.90 20.54 8.06
N GLY A 107 31.06 20.60 9.10
CA GLY A 107 30.84 21.80 9.90
C GLY A 107 32.11 22.27 10.62
N PHE A 108 32.86 21.36 11.24
CA PHE A 108 34.14 21.68 11.88
C PHE A 108 35.19 22.14 10.88
N SER A 109 35.34 21.45 9.75
CA SER A 109 36.31 21.82 8.71
C SER A 109 36.00 23.16 8.04
N ALA A 110 34.74 23.60 8.02
CA ALA A 110 34.34 24.91 7.50
C ALA A 110 34.44 26.03 8.54
N ASN A 111 34.73 25.71 9.81
CA ASN A 111 34.76 26.68 10.90
C ASN A 111 36.15 27.33 11.01
N SER A 112 36.20 28.67 10.95
CA SER A 112 37.43 29.45 11.04
C SER A 112 37.99 29.60 12.47
N HIS A 113 37.34 29.01 13.47
CA HIS A 113 37.83 29.00 14.84
C HIS A 113 39.13 28.18 14.93
N ASN A 114 40.17 28.74 15.56
CA ASN A 114 41.52 28.14 15.64
C ASN A 114 41.52 26.66 16.09
N GLN A 115 40.71 26.32 17.09
CA GLN A 115 40.56 24.93 17.57
C GLN A 115 40.01 23.94 16.54
N CYS A 116 39.29 24.41 15.52
CA CYS A 116 38.77 23.57 14.43
C CYS A 116 39.71 23.55 13.22
N VAL A 117 40.36 24.67 12.91
CA VAL A 117 41.29 24.81 11.77
C VAL A 117 42.60 24.06 12.00
N ASP A 118 43.13 24.09 13.23
CA ASP A 118 44.40 23.47 13.58
C ASP A 118 44.25 21.99 14.00
N ALA A 119 43.02 21.48 14.05
CA ALA A 119 42.74 20.11 14.44
C ALA A 119 43.14 19.12 13.34
N SER A 120 43.80 18.03 13.73
CA SER A 120 44.08 16.93 12.81
C SER A 120 42.79 16.28 12.30
N SER A 121 42.84 15.67 11.12
CA SER A 121 41.70 14.91 10.58
C SER A 121 41.21 13.81 11.53
N GLU A 122 42.12 13.20 12.31
CA GLU A 122 41.78 12.19 13.31
C GLU A 122 40.97 12.81 14.46
N THR A 123 41.40 13.97 14.97
CA THR A 123 40.70 14.71 16.01
C THR A 123 39.30 15.14 15.54
N LEU A 124 39.19 15.66 14.32
CA LEU A 124 37.90 16.04 13.73
C LEU A 124 36.96 14.84 13.58
N ALA A 125 37.47 13.68 13.17
CA ALA A 125 36.69 12.45 13.09
C ALA A 125 36.19 12.00 14.47
N GLN A 126 37.04 12.02 15.50
CA GLN A 126 36.68 11.63 16.87
C GLN A 126 35.59 12.55 17.46
N TRP A 127 35.71 13.87 17.28
CA TRP A 127 34.67 14.82 17.73
C TRP A 127 33.35 14.59 17.00
N SER A 128 33.41 14.35 15.70
CA SER A 128 32.23 14.13 14.88
C SER A 128 31.50 12.83 15.25
N ILE A 129 32.23 11.75 15.50
CA ILE A 129 31.68 10.49 15.99
C ILE A 129 31.04 10.69 17.36
N SER A 130 31.74 11.36 18.27
CA SER A 130 31.25 11.64 19.63
C SER A 130 29.98 12.50 19.62
N GLY A 131 29.94 13.52 18.77
CA GLY A 131 28.75 14.36 18.56
C GLY A 131 27.59 13.56 17.94
N ALA A 132 27.87 12.67 17.00
CA ALA A 132 26.85 11.79 16.41
C ALA A 132 26.26 10.83 17.45
N ASP A 133 27.08 10.25 18.32
CA ASP A 133 26.64 9.37 19.40
C ASP A 133 25.74 10.11 20.41
N ALA A 134 26.11 11.34 20.79
CA ALA A 134 25.30 12.17 21.66
C ALA A 134 23.92 12.50 21.03
N LEU A 135 23.89 12.87 19.74
CA LEU A 135 22.65 13.14 19.03
C LEU A 135 21.76 11.90 18.89
N ILE A 136 22.34 10.73 18.59
CA ILE A 136 21.60 9.47 18.54
C ILE A 136 21.02 9.10 19.90
N ALA A 137 21.77 9.32 20.99
CA ALA A 137 21.28 9.07 22.34
C ALA A 137 20.04 9.91 22.64
N GLU A 138 20.00 11.19 22.23
CA GLU A 138 18.79 12.02 22.37
C GLU A 138 17.64 11.54 21.50
N LEU A 139 17.88 11.20 20.23
CA LEU A 139 16.82 10.71 19.32
C LEU A 139 16.19 9.41 19.82
N LYS A 140 16.97 8.52 20.44
CA LYS A 140 16.45 7.27 21.02
C LYS A 140 15.59 7.49 22.27
N LYS A 141 15.72 8.61 22.98
CA LYS A 141 14.82 8.93 24.11
C LYS A 141 13.40 9.25 23.64
N GLY A 142 13.26 9.90 22.49
CA GLY A 142 11.96 10.24 21.89
C GLY A 142 11.23 9.08 21.19
N GLY A 143 11.90 7.95 20.96
CA GLY A 143 11.34 6.77 20.30
C GLY A 143 10.59 5.79 21.23
N LYS A 144 10.31 6.17 22.47
CA LYS A 144 9.48 5.41 23.42
C LYS A 144 8.09 6.04 23.52
N GLY A 145 7.32 5.96 22.44
CA GLY A 145 5.90 6.30 22.39
C GLY A 145 5.07 5.04 22.21
#